data_AF-A0A1I1KKX1-F1
#
_entry.id   AF-A0A1I1KKX1-F1
#
_cell.length_a   1.000
_cell.length_b   1.000
_cell.length_c   1.000
_cell.angle_alpha   90.00
_cell.angle_beta   90.00
_cell.angle_gamma   90.00
#
_symmetry.space_group_name_H-M   'P 1'
#
loop_
_entity.id
_entity.type
_entity.pdbx_description
1 polymer ?
#
loop_
_entity_poly.entity_id
_entity_poly.type
_entity_poly.pdbx_seq_one_letter_code
_entity_poly.pdbx_strand_id
1 'polypeptide(L)'
;MNNALHAVRGKSYNVQQGIELYATSATSEDYAYSRHIIDSNKSKVYAFTIEFGQEFIPPYEEMLLIIKDVNAAMTELCYTI
;
A
#
# COMPACT_ATOMS: atom_id res chain seq x y z
N MET A 1 -8.90 3.16 2.12
CA MET A 1 -7.56 3.72 1.81
C MET A 1 -7.60 4.87 0.79
N ASN A 2 -8.13 4.65 -0.42
CA ASN A 2 -8.03 5.68 -1.49
C ASN A 2 -8.95 6.90 -1.29
N ASN A 3 -10.10 6.74 -0.62
CA ASN A 3 -11.04 7.84 -0.43
C ASN A 3 -10.47 8.90 0.52
N ALA A 4 -9.89 8.48 1.65
CA ALA A 4 -9.27 9.41 2.58
C ALA A 4 -8.04 10.09 1.97
N LEU A 5 -7.24 9.37 1.19
CA LEU A 5 -6.14 9.95 0.41
C LEU A 5 -6.67 11.03 -0.56
N HIS A 6 -7.71 10.70 -1.32
CA HIS A 6 -8.33 11.61 -2.26
C HIS A 6 -8.85 12.89 -1.59
N ALA A 7 -9.40 12.79 -0.38
CA ALA A 7 -9.88 13.94 0.36
C ALA A 7 -8.76 14.94 0.76
N VAL A 8 -7.48 14.53 0.80
CA VAL A 8 -6.36 15.42 1.17
C VAL A 8 -6.16 16.51 0.11
N ARG A 9 -6.06 16.13 -1.17
CA ARG A 9 -5.77 17.08 -2.26
C ARG A 9 -6.24 16.63 -3.65
N GLY A 10 -7.22 15.73 -3.73
CA GLY A 10 -7.83 15.26 -4.98
C GLY A 10 -6.97 14.28 -5.78
N LYS A 11 -5.87 13.76 -5.22
CA LYS A 11 -5.07 12.70 -5.85
C LYS A 11 -5.71 11.35 -5.61
N SER A 12 -5.56 10.43 -6.56
CA SER A 12 -6.08 9.06 -6.42
C SER A 12 -4.99 8.09 -6.80
N TYR A 13 -4.88 7.02 -6.04
CA TYR A 13 -3.96 5.91 -6.28
C TYR A 13 -4.74 4.75 -6.91
N ASN A 14 -4.08 3.98 -7.75
CA ASN A 14 -4.68 2.78 -8.32
C ASN A 14 -4.63 1.63 -7.30
N VAL A 15 -5.78 1.02 -6.99
CA VAL A 15 -5.89 -0.08 -6.04
C VAL A 15 -6.10 -1.37 -6.81
N GLN A 16 -5.12 -2.26 -6.79
CA GLN A 16 -5.07 -3.45 -7.64
C GLN A 16 -4.24 -4.56 -7.00
N GLN A 17 -4.33 -5.79 -7.52
CA GLN A 17 -3.43 -6.88 -7.14
C GLN A 17 -2.03 -6.64 -7.74
N GLY A 18 -0.96 -7.08 -7.06
CA GLY A 18 0.41 -6.87 -7.55
C GLY A 18 0.66 -7.43 -8.95
N ILE A 19 0.03 -8.57 -9.28
CA ILE A 19 0.10 -9.19 -10.61
C ILE A 19 -0.47 -8.30 -11.74
N GLU A 20 -1.36 -7.37 -11.42
CA GLU A 20 -1.96 -6.43 -12.38
C GLU A 20 -1.01 -5.28 -12.74
N LEU A 21 0.04 -5.03 -11.93
CA LEU A 21 1.12 -4.10 -12.27
C LEU A 21 2.09 -4.75 -13.26
N TYR A 22 2.67 -5.90 -12.88
CA TYR A 22 3.38 -6.84 -13.75
C TYR A 22 3.66 -8.13 -12.98
N ALA A 23 3.97 -9.22 -13.69
CA ALA A 23 4.34 -10.48 -13.06
C ALA A 23 5.64 -10.36 -12.27
N THR A 24 5.52 -10.43 -10.94
CA THR A 24 6.63 -10.50 -9.99
C THR A 24 6.34 -11.62 -9.01
N SER A 25 7.36 -12.35 -8.60
CA SER A 25 7.27 -13.36 -7.55
C SER A 25 8.24 -13.05 -6.43
N ALA A 26 7.98 -13.66 -5.27
CA ALA A 26 8.82 -13.55 -4.07
C ALA A 26 8.89 -12.11 -3.52
N THR A 27 7.79 -11.37 -3.64
CA THR A 27 7.62 -10.10 -2.93
C THR A 27 7.47 -10.33 -1.43
N SER A 28 7.60 -9.25 -0.65
CA SER A 28 7.44 -9.35 0.80
C SER A 28 6.03 -9.78 1.22
N GLU A 29 5.02 -9.38 0.45
CA GLU A 29 3.63 -9.78 0.64
C GLU A 29 3.37 -11.24 0.25
N ASP A 30 3.99 -11.75 -0.82
CA ASP A 30 3.95 -13.18 -1.18
C ASP A 30 4.47 -14.05 -0.03
N TYR A 31 5.62 -13.65 0.52
CA TYR A 31 6.21 -14.34 1.67
C TYR A 31 5.30 -14.24 2.89
N ALA A 32 4.85 -13.04 3.27
CA ALA A 32 4.02 -12.83 4.45
C ALA A 32 2.72 -13.65 4.39
N TYR A 33 2.04 -13.67 3.23
CA TYR A 33 0.84 -14.44 3.00
C TYR A 33 1.14 -15.94 3.02
N SER A 34 2.13 -16.44 2.28
CA SER A 34 2.36 -17.89 2.13
C SER A 34 2.68 -18.64 3.44
N ARG A 35 3.11 -17.96 4.50
CA ARG A 35 3.42 -18.59 5.80
C ARG A 35 2.27 -19.43 6.39
N HIS A 36 1.03 -18.96 6.27
CA HIS A 36 -0.14 -19.69 6.80
C HIS A 36 -0.56 -20.89 5.94
N ILE A 37 -0.12 -20.94 4.68
CA ILE A 37 -0.39 -22.06 3.76
C ILE A 37 0.48 -23.26 4.14
N ILE A 38 1.75 -23.01 4.50
CA ILE A 38 2.70 -24.05 4.89
C ILE A 38 2.51 -24.49 6.34
N ASP A 39 2.20 -23.56 7.24
CA ASP A 39 1.99 -23.83 8.66
C ASP A 39 0.71 -23.13 9.13
N SER A 40 -0.35 -23.92 9.35
CA SER A 40 -1.65 -23.42 9.75
C SER A 40 -1.67 -22.80 11.16
N ASN A 41 -0.61 -22.97 11.95
CA ASN A 41 -0.47 -22.27 13.24
C ASN A 41 0.01 -20.81 13.07
N LYS A 42 0.45 -20.41 11.87
CA LYS A 42 0.86 -19.04 11.59
C LYS A 42 -0.33 -18.20 11.13
N SER A 43 -0.33 -16.93 11.54
CA SER A 43 -1.38 -15.98 11.16
C SER A 43 -1.45 -15.80 9.64
N LYS A 44 -2.68 -15.72 9.12
CA LYS A 44 -2.96 -15.27 7.76
C LYS A 44 -2.75 -13.76 7.68
N VAL A 45 -1.62 -13.34 7.13
CA VAL A 45 -1.25 -11.91 7.00
C VAL A 45 -1.63 -11.39 5.63
N TYR A 46 -2.44 -10.34 5.59
CA TYR A 46 -2.71 -9.55 4.40
C TYR A 46 -1.77 -8.35 4.37
N ALA A 47 -0.70 -8.45 3.59
CA ALA A 47 0.27 -7.37 3.41
C ALA A 47 -0.10 -6.51 2.20
N PHE A 48 0.31 -5.24 2.24
CA PHE A 48 0.05 -4.24 1.21
C PHE A 48 1.34 -3.53 0.83
N THR A 49 1.50 -3.28 -0.46
CA THR A 49 2.57 -2.43 -1.01
C THR A 49 1.98 -1.08 -1.40
N ILE A 50 2.61 0.01 -0.97
CA ILE A 50 2.21 1.38 -1.32
C ILE A 50 3.33 1.97 -2.18
N GLU A 51 3.09 2.04 -3.48
CA GLU A 51 3.91 2.78 -4.43
C GLU A 51 3.51 4.26 -4.38
N PHE A 52 4.48 5.17 -4.24
CA PHE A 52 4.21 6.60 -4.10
C PHE A 52 5.17 7.44 -4.95
N GLY A 53 4.78 8.70 -5.16
CA GLY A 53 5.53 9.63 -6.00
C GLY A 53 5.44 9.31 -7.48
N GLN A 54 6.09 10.11 -8.30
CA GLN A 54 6.20 9.91 -9.76
C GLN A 54 7.66 9.85 -10.24
N GLU A 55 8.58 9.94 -9.29
CA GLU A 55 10.02 9.94 -9.52
C GLU A 55 10.69 9.31 -8.29
N PHE A 56 11.92 8.83 -8.46
CA PHE A 56 12.62 8.07 -7.42
C PHE A 56 12.84 8.87 -6.13
N ILE A 57 13.08 10.19 -6.26
CA ILE A 57 13.21 11.12 -5.13
C ILE A 57 12.43 12.39 -5.48
N PRO A 58 11.17 12.54 -5.02
CA PRO A 58 10.41 13.76 -5.21
C PRO A 58 11.06 14.97 -4.53
N PRO A 59 10.83 16.20 -5.02
CA PRO A 59 11.14 17.42 -4.28
C PRO A 59 10.57 17.35 -2.86
N TYR A 60 11.32 17.89 -1.89
CA TYR A 60 10.95 17.79 -0.47
C TYR A 60 9.52 18.30 -0.19
N GLU A 61 9.13 19.42 -0.80
CA GLU A 61 7.77 19.97 -0.65
C GLU A 61 6.68 19.01 -1.17
N GLU A 62 6.93 18.30 -2.28
CA GLU A 62 6.01 17.29 -2.78
C GLU A 62 6.01 16.05 -1.88
N MET A 63 7.16 15.66 -1.35
CA MET A 63 7.26 14.54 -0.41
C MET A 63 6.44 14.79 0.86
N LEU A 64 6.41 16.03 1.37
CA LEU A 64 5.55 16.41 2.50
C LEU A 64 4.05 16.24 2.18
N LEU A 65 3.64 16.49 0.94
CA LEU A 65 2.26 16.27 0.50
C LEU A 65 1.96 14.77 0.35
N ILE A 66 2.89 13.99 -0.23
CA ILE A 66 2.77 12.53 -0.33
C ILE A 66 2.64 11.89 1.06
N ILE A 67 3.41 12.35 2.06
CA ILE A 67 3.29 11.85 3.44
C ILE A 67 1.88 12.08 3.99
N LYS A 68 1.27 13.25 3.72
CA LYS A 68 -0.12 13.53 4.14
C LYS A 68 -1.12 12.62 3.45
N ASP A 69 -0.95 12.43 2.14
CA ASP A 69 -1.78 11.54 1.31
C ASP A 69 -1.78 10.10 1.87
N VAL A 70 -0.58 9.53 2.09
CA VAL A 70 -0.41 8.15 2.58
C VAL A 70 -0.86 7.98 4.02
N ASN A 71 -0.60 8.96 4.90
CA ASN A 71 -1.06 8.91 6.29
C ASN A 71 -2.59 8.90 6.40
N ALA A 72 -3.28 9.68 5.57
CA ALA A 72 -4.75 9.65 5.50
C ALA A 72 -5.25 8.27 5.05
N ALA A 73 -4.62 7.68 4.03
CA ALA A 73 -4.94 6.34 3.55
C ALA A 73 -4.78 5.27 4.63
N MET A 74 -3.65 5.30 5.34
CA MET A 74 -3.34 4.36 6.43
C MET A 74 -4.31 4.52 7.61
N THR A 75 -4.69 5.76 7.95
CA THR A 75 -5.66 6.02 9.01
C THR A 75 -7.03 5.43 8.65
N GLU A 76 -7.48 5.61 7.40
CA GLU A 76 -8.72 4.99 6.93
C GLU A 76 -8.64 3.47 6.93
N LEU A 77 -7.50 2.88 6.55
CA LEU A 77 -7.29 1.44 6.67
C LEU A 77 -7.51 1.00 8.13
N CYS A 78 -6.74 1.53 9.08
CA CYS A 78 -6.84 1.15 10.49
C CYS A 78 -8.22 1.39 11.12
N TYR A 79 -9.01 2.32 10.60
CA TYR A 79 -10.38 2.58 11.08
C TYR A 79 -11.42 1.59 10.51
N THR A 80 -11.16 1.01 9.34
CA THR A 80 -12.14 0.20 8.59
C THR A 80 -11.97 -1.31 8.75
N ILE A 81 -10.85 -1.76 9.33
CA ILE A 81 -10.59 -3.15 9.78
C ILE A 81 -10.95 -3.33 11.25
#